data_AF-A0A3D5LE18-F1
#
_entry.id   AF-A0A3D5LE18-F1
#
_cell.length_a   1.000
_cell.length_b   1.000
_cell.length_c   1.000
_cell.angle_alpha   90.00
_cell.angle_beta   90.00
_cell.angle_gamma   90.00
#
_symmetry.space_group_name_H-M   'P 1'
#
loop_
_entity.id
_entity.type
_entity.pdbx_description
1 polymer ?
#
loop_
_entity_poly.entity_id
_entity_poly.type
_entity_poly.pdbx_seq_one_letter_code
_entity_poly.pdbx_strand_id
1 'polypeptide(L)'
;MKKKLSEYEIRQVEKFILDLKKEYGIKLNWDDYRAEAWIAYLEMKNGYKYTISDSFYWESVEKCLLKHFEQVIKEKNRGFNQYNTSSLNKINENYKEEVGTLCCGRNDDFVNKIAWRGFVRSLGKTKCDIVGLLYAGEDDRYIMRKLHMDEIDYFKLKRKLQNDFFSYLKS
;
A
#
# COMPACT_ATOMS: atom_id res chain seq x y z
N MET A 1 -12.41 28.56 -17.79
CA MET A 1 -13.35 28.77 -16.67
C MET A 1 -12.97 27.84 -15.52
N LYS A 2 -12.57 28.36 -14.36
CA LYS A 2 -12.47 27.53 -13.14
C LYS A 2 -13.90 27.13 -12.76
N LYS A 3 -14.28 25.87 -12.95
CA LYS A 3 -15.58 25.35 -12.47
C LYS A 3 -15.57 25.50 -10.94
N LYS A 4 -16.31 26.47 -10.40
CA LYS A 4 -16.50 26.57 -8.94
C LYS A 4 -17.30 25.34 -8.50
N LEU A 5 -16.74 24.56 -7.60
CA LEU A 5 -17.45 23.46 -6.94
C LEU A 5 -18.59 24.04 -6.10
N SER A 6 -19.74 23.36 -6.10
CA SER A 6 -20.83 23.72 -5.20
C SER A 6 -20.52 23.27 -3.77
N GLU A 7 -21.09 23.93 -2.76
CA GLU A 7 -20.96 23.49 -1.35
C GLU A 7 -21.47 22.07 -1.14
N TYR A 8 -22.52 21.68 -1.87
CA TYR A 8 -23.05 20.32 -1.85
C TYR A 8 -22.02 19.31 -2.35
N GLU A 9 -21.40 19.58 -3.49
CA GLU A 9 -20.36 18.72 -4.08
C GLU A 9 -19.17 18.60 -3.14
N ILE A 10 -18.74 19.69 -2.51
CA ILE A 10 -17.67 19.66 -1.51
C ILE A 10 -18.01 18.71 -0.37
N ARG A 11 -19.20 18.83 0.22
CA ARG A 11 -19.61 17.96 1.35
C ARG A 11 -19.69 16.49 0.95
N GLN A 12 -20.20 16.18 -0.24
CA GLN A 12 -20.28 14.79 -0.70
C GLN A 12 -18.89 14.20 -0.92
N VAL A 13 -17.98 14.96 -1.53
CA VAL A 13 -16.60 14.53 -1.77
C VAL A 13 -15.86 14.34 -0.45
N GLU A 14 -16.01 15.24 0.53
CA GLU A 14 -15.39 15.06 1.85
C GLU A 14 -15.88 13.81 2.57
N LYS A 15 -17.19 13.55 2.52
CA LYS A 15 -17.77 12.34 3.09
C LYS A 15 -17.21 11.09 2.39
N PHE A 16 -17.18 11.10 1.06
CA PHE A 16 -16.65 10.01 0.25
C PHE A 16 -15.18 9.72 0.56
N ILE A 17 -14.33 10.75 0.64
CA ILE A 17 -12.92 10.65 1.00
C ILE A 17 -12.75 10.02 2.39
N LEU A 18 -13.57 10.44 3.37
CA LEU A 18 -13.51 9.90 4.73
C LEU A 18 -13.92 8.42 4.78
N ASP A 19 -14.96 8.03 4.05
CA ASP A 19 -15.43 6.65 3.97
C ASP A 19 -14.39 5.76 3.26
N LEU A 20 -13.83 6.23 2.15
CA LEU A 20 -12.80 5.53 1.38
C LEU A 20 -11.53 5.27 2.22
N LYS A 21 -11.12 6.23 3.06
CA LYS A 21 -9.99 6.02 4.00
C LYS A 21 -10.22 4.84 4.94
N LYS A 22 -11.45 4.74 5.49
CA LYS A 22 -11.82 3.71 6.46
C LYS A 22 -11.93 2.35 5.79
N GLU A 23 -12.60 2.30 4.63
CA GLU A 23 -12.84 1.08 3.87
C GLU A 23 -11.54 0.43 3.41
N TYR A 24 -10.60 1.21 2.87
CA TYR A 24 -9.33 0.71 2.35
C TYR A 24 -8.19 0.73 3.37
N GLY A 25 -8.46 1.12 4.62
CA GLY A 25 -7.48 1.11 5.71
C GLY A 25 -6.22 1.96 5.43
N ILE A 26 -6.37 3.09 4.72
CA ILE A 26 -5.22 3.88 4.24
C ILE A 26 -4.52 4.58 5.42
N LYS A 27 -3.24 4.27 5.65
CA LYS A 27 -2.47 4.67 6.86
C LYS A 27 -1.81 6.05 6.83
N LEU A 28 -2.10 6.87 5.83
CA LEU A 28 -1.64 8.27 5.79
C LEU A 28 -2.24 9.07 6.96
N ASN A 29 -1.53 10.09 7.46
CA ASN A 29 -2.13 11.09 8.35
C ASN A 29 -3.38 11.70 7.67
N TRP A 30 -4.39 12.08 8.44
CA TRP A 30 -5.61 12.67 7.91
C TRP A 30 -5.35 13.93 7.08
N ASP A 31 -4.49 14.83 7.53
CA ASP A 31 -4.21 16.07 6.80
C ASP A 31 -3.54 15.80 5.45
N ASP A 32 -2.51 14.96 5.43
CA ASP A 32 -1.83 14.52 4.20
C ASP A 32 -2.80 13.80 3.26
N TYR A 33 -3.58 12.86 3.80
CA TYR A 33 -4.56 12.09 3.03
C TYR A 33 -5.61 13.00 2.40
N ARG A 34 -6.16 13.94 3.18
CA ARG A 34 -7.19 14.88 2.73
C ARG A 34 -6.63 15.80 1.64
N ALA A 35 -5.40 16.31 1.81
CA ALA A 35 -4.77 17.16 0.82
C ALA A 35 -4.57 16.42 -0.51
N GLU A 36 -3.98 15.21 -0.47
CA GLU A 36 -3.75 14.38 -1.66
C GLU A 36 -5.05 13.97 -2.34
N ALA A 37 -6.09 13.62 -1.57
CA ALA A 37 -7.41 13.30 -2.11
C ALA A 37 -8.01 14.48 -2.89
N TRP A 38 -7.90 15.68 -2.35
CA TRP A 38 -8.42 16.89 -2.99
C TRP A 38 -7.66 17.26 -4.26
N ILE A 39 -6.34 17.10 -4.27
CA ILE A 39 -5.51 17.31 -5.46
C ILE A 39 -5.98 16.37 -6.57
N ALA A 40 -6.01 15.06 -6.31
CA ALA A 40 -6.42 14.06 -7.28
C ALA A 40 -7.86 14.25 -7.77
N TYR A 41 -8.78 14.59 -6.87
CA TYR A 41 -10.17 14.88 -7.23
C TYR A 41 -10.29 16.10 -8.16
N LEU A 42 -9.58 17.20 -7.86
CA LEU A 42 -9.62 18.41 -8.67
C LEU A 42 -8.99 18.21 -10.05
N GLU A 43 -7.90 17.45 -10.12
CA GLU A 43 -7.27 17.06 -11.39
C GLU A 43 -8.21 16.23 -12.24
N MET A 44 -8.85 15.22 -11.66
CA MET A 44 -9.88 14.42 -12.33
C MET A 44 -11.01 15.33 -12.83
N LYS A 45 -11.55 16.20 -11.96
CA LYS A 45 -12.69 17.07 -12.26
C LYS A 45 -12.43 18.03 -13.42
N ASN A 46 -11.19 18.49 -13.58
CA ASN A 46 -10.80 19.35 -14.70
C ASN A 46 -10.88 18.61 -16.05
N GLY A 47 -10.57 17.31 -16.08
CA GLY A 47 -10.63 16.48 -17.28
C GLY A 47 -11.95 15.73 -17.49
N TYR A 48 -12.77 15.59 -16.46
CA TYR A 48 -13.96 14.74 -16.48
C TYR A 48 -15.20 15.49 -16.96
N LYS A 49 -15.91 14.88 -17.93
CA LYS A 49 -17.09 15.48 -18.59
C LYS A 49 -18.39 15.32 -17.78
N TYR A 50 -18.43 14.34 -16.89
CA TYR A 50 -19.63 13.97 -16.15
C TYR A 50 -19.76 14.70 -14.80
N THR A 51 -20.98 14.69 -14.27
CA THR A 51 -21.46 15.38 -13.08
C THR A 51 -21.74 14.40 -11.94
N ILE A 52 -21.92 14.93 -10.72
CA ILE A 52 -22.16 14.13 -9.51
C ILE A 52 -23.46 13.28 -9.57
N SER A 53 -24.38 13.65 -10.46
CA SER A 53 -25.64 12.93 -10.70
C SER A 53 -25.49 11.74 -11.63
N ASP A 54 -24.35 11.56 -12.29
CA ASP A 54 -24.12 10.45 -13.20
C ASP A 54 -23.84 9.15 -12.42
N SER A 55 -24.46 8.05 -12.85
CA SER A 55 -24.41 6.76 -12.13
C SER A 55 -22.99 6.21 -11.93
N PHE A 56 -22.06 6.52 -12.84
CA PHE A 56 -20.67 6.06 -12.80
C PHE A 56 -19.69 7.10 -12.24
N TYR A 57 -20.20 8.23 -11.74
CA TYR A 57 -19.38 9.33 -11.26
C TYR A 57 -18.51 8.90 -10.08
N TRP A 58 -19.13 8.32 -9.04
CA TRP A 58 -18.43 7.92 -7.82
C TRP A 58 -17.47 6.76 -8.06
N GLU A 59 -17.81 5.80 -8.92
CA GLU A 59 -16.89 4.72 -9.31
C GLU A 59 -15.64 5.27 -10.02
N SER A 60 -15.79 6.32 -10.82
CA SER A 60 -14.67 6.98 -11.49
C SER A 60 -13.81 7.78 -10.52
N VAL A 61 -14.44 8.48 -9.56
CA VAL A 61 -13.75 9.19 -8.47
C VAL A 61 -12.94 8.20 -7.63
N GLU A 62 -13.54 7.08 -7.24
CA GLU A 62 -12.90 6.01 -6.48
C GLU A 62 -11.65 5.49 -7.18
N LYS A 63 -11.77 5.05 -8.44
CA LYS A 63 -10.65 4.54 -9.24
C LYS A 63 -9.53 5.57 -9.37
N CYS A 64 -9.87 6.85 -9.53
CA CYS A 64 -8.89 7.92 -9.63
C CYS A 64 -8.13 8.12 -8.32
N LEU A 65 -8.87 8.21 -7.19
CA LEU A 65 -8.28 8.40 -5.87
C LEU A 65 -7.39 7.22 -5.48
N LEU A 66 -7.87 5.98 -5.67
CA LEU A 66 -7.09 4.78 -5.34
C LEU A 66 -5.79 4.71 -6.15
N LYS A 67 -5.84 4.99 -7.46
CA LYS A 67 -4.65 5.03 -8.31
C LYS A 67 -3.64 6.10 -7.86
N HIS A 68 -4.14 7.28 -7.49
CA HIS A 68 -3.29 8.37 -6.96
C HIS A 68 -2.60 7.96 -5.66
N PHE A 69 -3.35 7.40 -4.71
CA PHE A 69 -2.79 6.94 -3.44
C PHE A 69 -1.77 5.82 -3.63
N GLU A 70 -2.02 4.90 -4.55
CA GLU A 70 -1.06 3.85 -4.90
C GLU A 70 0.26 4.45 -5.41
N GLN A 71 0.20 5.56 -6.15
CA GLN A 71 1.39 6.26 -6.64
C GLN A 71 2.11 7.01 -5.51
N VAL A 72 1.39 7.77 -4.68
CA VAL A 72 1.95 8.49 -3.52
C VAL A 72 2.68 7.53 -2.57
N ILE A 73 2.08 6.36 -2.30
CA ILE A 73 2.69 5.33 -1.46
C ILE A 73 3.99 4.81 -2.10
N LYS A 74 4.01 4.54 -3.41
CA LYS A 74 5.23 4.12 -4.12
C LYS A 74 6.33 5.16 -4.08
N GLU A 75 6.00 6.43 -4.27
CA GLU A 75 6.98 7.51 -4.26
C GLU A 75 7.59 7.69 -2.87
N LYS A 76 6.77 7.64 -1.81
CA LYS A 76 7.24 7.65 -0.41
C LYS A 76 8.12 6.43 -0.11
N ASN A 77 7.72 5.24 -0.55
CA ASN A 77 8.51 4.01 -0.39
C ASN A 77 9.84 4.07 -1.15
N ARG A 78 9.85 4.66 -2.35
CA ARG A 78 11.06 4.86 -3.15
C ARG A 78 12.05 5.81 -2.47
N GLY A 79 11.57 6.88 -1.83
CA GLY A 79 12.39 7.77 -1.01
C GLY A 79 12.99 7.06 0.21
N PHE A 80 12.23 6.17 0.86
CA PHE A 80 12.71 5.36 1.98
C PHE A 80 13.77 4.31 1.55
N ASN A 81 13.61 3.75 0.35
CA ASN A 81 14.51 2.75 -0.25
C ASN A 81 15.95 3.24 -0.48
N GLN A 82 16.17 4.55 -0.69
CA GLN A 82 17.52 5.08 -0.92
C GLN A 82 18.45 4.95 0.30
N TYR A 83 17.91 4.75 1.51
CA TYR A 83 18.68 4.79 2.75
C TYR A 83 18.70 3.48 3.55
N ASN A 84 17.95 2.45 3.16
CA ASN A 84 17.82 1.22 3.96
C ASN A 84 18.26 -0.04 3.17
N THR A 85 19.41 -0.60 3.54
CA THR A 85 20.01 -1.80 2.90
C THR A 85 19.23 -3.10 3.12
N SER A 86 18.27 -3.11 4.04
CA SER A 86 17.44 -4.28 4.41
C SER A 86 15.99 -4.19 3.94
N SER A 87 15.68 -3.27 3.03
CA SER A 87 14.34 -3.09 2.49
C SER A 87 13.89 -4.29 1.64
N LEU A 88 12.65 -4.74 1.84
CA LEU A 88 12.01 -5.70 0.94
C LEU A 88 11.66 -5.06 -0.39
N ASN A 89 11.53 -3.74 -0.46
CA ASN A 89 11.25 -3.03 -1.72
C ASN A 89 12.52 -2.87 -2.59
N LYS A 90 13.63 -3.54 -2.25
CA LYS A 90 14.85 -3.54 -3.04
C LYS A 90 14.67 -4.43 -4.27
N ILE A 91 15.06 -3.94 -5.44
CA ILE A 91 15.02 -4.70 -6.69
C ILE A 91 16.11 -5.78 -6.65
N ASN A 92 15.74 -7.03 -6.86
CA ASN A 92 16.71 -8.10 -7.09
C ASN A 92 17.17 -8.05 -8.55
N GLU A 93 18.47 -7.85 -8.78
CA GLU A 93 19.07 -7.72 -10.12
C GLU A 93 18.83 -8.95 -11.01
N ASN A 94 18.68 -10.14 -10.42
CA ASN A 94 18.42 -11.37 -11.17
C ASN A 94 16.97 -11.51 -11.64
N TYR A 95 16.02 -10.94 -10.91
CA TYR A 95 14.58 -11.12 -11.16
C TYR A 95 13.88 -9.84 -11.65
N LYS A 96 14.58 -8.69 -11.66
CA LYS A 96 14.06 -7.37 -12.05
C LYS A 96 12.80 -6.91 -11.28
N GLU A 97 12.50 -7.54 -10.16
CA GLU A 97 11.36 -7.25 -9.30
C GLU A 97 11.82 -6.89 -7.89
N GLU A 98 11.01 -6.12 -7.15
CA GLU A 98 11.28 -5.87 -5.73
C GLU A 98 11.10 -7.17 -4.94
N VAL A 99 11.96 -7.43 -3.94
CA VAL A 99 11.85 -8.62 -3.08
C VAL A 99 10.47 -8.69 -2.38
N GLY A 100 9.84 -7.53 -2.15
CA GLY A 100 8.50 -7.36 -1.60
C GLY A 100 7.40 -7.70 -2.59
N THR A 101 7.61 -7.53 -3.90
CA THR A 101 6.68 -8.02 -4.95
C THR A 101 6.62 -9.55 -4.98
N LEU A 102 7.70 -10.24 -4.62
CA LEU A 102 7.70 -11.69 -4.39
C LEU A 102 6.93 -12.07 -3.10
N CYS A 103 6.75 -11.11 -2.18
CA CYS A 103 5.94 -11.27 -0.98
C CYS A 103 4.46 -10.91 -1.21
N CYS A 104 4.14 -10.22 -2.32
CA CYS A 104 2.83 -9.65 -2.60
C CYS A 104 2.63 -9.56 -4.12
N GLY A 105 1.99 -10.58 -4.70
CA GLY A 105 1.49 -10.50 -6.06
C GLY A 105 0.58 -9.28 -6.19
N ARG A 106 1.00 -8.34 -7.04
CA ARG A 106 0.24 -7.12 -7.36
C ARG A 106 -0.98 -7.40 -8.24
N ASN A 107 -1.26 -8.69 -8.48
CA ASN A 107 -2.40 -9.24 -9.19
C ASN A 107 -2.93 -10.43 -8.38
N ASP A 108 -4.25 -10.57 -8.31
CA ASP A 108 -5.02 -11.59 -7.58
C ASP A 108 -4.73 -13.05 -7.99
N ASP A 109 -3.47 -13.49 -7.90
CA ASP A 109 -3.09 -14.87 -8.15
C ASP A 109 -3.26 -15.71 -6.87
N PHE A 110 -4.46 -16.29 -6.77
CA PHE A 110 -4.91 -17.11 -5.65
C PHE A 110 -3.98 -18.31 -5.35
N VAL A 111 -3.37 -18.89 -6.39
CA VAL A 111 -2.50 -20.08 -6.25
C VAL A 111 -1.20 -19.71 -5.53
N ASN A 112 -0.60 -18.59 -5.92
CA ASN A 112 0.59 -18.04 -5.28
C ASN A 112 0.31 -17.63 -3.82
N LYS A 113 -0.90 -17.13 -3.52
CA LYS A 113 -1.34 -16.79 -2.15
C LYS A 113 -1.46 -18.02 -1.23
N ILE A 114 -1.89 -19.18 -1.75
CA ILE A 114 -2.04 -20.43 -0.98
C ILE A 114 -0.69 -21.09 -0.71
N ALA A 115 0.14 -21.27 -1.74
CA ALA A 115 1.46 -21.90 -1.60
C ALA A 115 2.33 -21.13 -0.59
N TRP A 116 2.27 -19.80 -0.66
CA TRP A 116 2.98 -18.91 0.23
C TRP A 116 2.45 -18.92 1.67
N ARG A 117 1.13 -18.99 1.89
CA ARG A 117 0.57 -19.16 3.25
C ARG A 117 1.08 -20.44 3.91
N GLY A 118 1.25 -21.52 3.15
CA GLY A 118 1.84 -22.77 3.65
C GLY A 118 3.31 -22.58 4.03
N PHE A 119 4.10 -22.00 3.14
CA PHE A 119 5.52 -21.72 3.38
C PHE A 119 5.75 -20.77 4.57
N VAL A 120 5.08 -19.62 4.61
CA VAL A 120 5.28 -18.63 5.68
C VAL A 120 4.85 -19.18 7.04
N ARG A 121 3.81 -20.03 7.09
CA ARG A 121 3.43 -20.74 8.32
C ARG A 121 4.51 -21.71 8.79
N SER A 122 5.23 -22.37 7.88
CA SER A 122 6.32 -23.29 8.24
C SER A 122 7.56 -22.57 8.79
N LEU A 123 7.74 -21.28 8.48
CA LEU A 123 8.82 -20.44 9.02
C LEU A 123 8.62 -20.03 10.49
N GLY A 124 7.44 -20.30 11.07
CA GLY A 124 7.11 -20.01 12.46
C GLY A 124 6.32 -18.72 12.67
N LYS A 125 5.65 -18.64 13.83
CA LYS A 125 4.64 -17.61 14.13
C LYS A 125 5.14 -16.18 13.99
N THR A 126 6.28 -15.84 14.59
CA THR A 126 6.82 -14.46 14.56
C THR A 126 7.10 -13.97 13.14
N LYS A 127 7.70 -14.83 12.30
CA LYS A 127 7.95 -14.52 10.89
C LYS A 127 6.66 -14.37 10.10
N CYS A 128 5.68 -15.24 10.36
CA CYS A 128 4.36 -15.14 9.77
C CYS A 128 3.62 -13.85 10.16
N ASP A 129 3.72 -13.42 11.42
CA ASP A 129 3.09 -12.20 11.90
C ASP A 129 3.73 -10.94 11.29
N ILE A 130 5.07 -10.89 11.21
CA ILE A 130 5.81 -9.82 10.50
C ILE A 130 5.34 -9.72 9.05
N VAL A 131 5.34 -10.84 8.36
CA VAL A 131 4.96 -10.93 6.96
C VAL A 131 3.48 -10.55 6.73
N GLY A 132 2.59 -10.95 7.63
CA GLY A 132 1.17 -10.57 7.59
C GLY A 132 0.94 -9.07 7.79
N LEU A 133 1.70 -8.44 8.69
CA LEU A 133 1.62 -6.99 8.91
C LEU A 133 2.23 -6.19 7.74
N LEU A 134 3.31 -6.70 7.15
CA LEU A 134 3.85 -6.15 5.89
C LEU A 134 2.83 -6.26 4.75
N TYR A 135 2.12 -7.40 4.65
CA TYR A 135 1.01 -7.58 3.70
C TYR A 135 -0.13 -6.58 3.93
N ALA A 136 -0.42 -6.24 5.19
CA ALA A 136 -1.38 -5.19 5.53
C ALA A 136 -0.87 -3.76 5.27
N GLY A 137 0.36 -3.60 4.74
CA GLY A 137 0.98 -2.30 4.47
C GLY A 137 1.39 -1.54 5.73
N GLU A 138 1.63 -2.21 6.85
CA GLU A 138 2.20 -1.59 8.05
C GLU A 138 3.68 -1.22 7.83
N ASP A 139 4.13 -0.12 8.44
CA ASP A 139 5.53 0.28 8.44
C ASP A 139 6.36 -0.47 9.48
N ASP A 140 7.68 -0.48 9.29
CA ASP A 140 8.63 -1.19 10.16
C ASP A 140 8.51 -0.79 11.64
N ARG A 141 8.28 0.50 11.96
CA ARG A 141 8.15 0.97 13.35
C ARG A 141 6.86 0.48 13.97
N TYR A 142 5.77 0.52 13.21
CA TYR A 142 4.50 -0.04 13.66
C TYR A 142 4.63 -1.53 13.97
N ILE A 143 5.26 -2.29 13.08
CA ILE A 143 5.45 -3.75 13.25
C ILE A 143 6.28 -4.05 14.49
N MET A 144 7.42 -3.38 14.67
CA MET A 144 8.28 -3.53 15.86
C MET A 144 7.48 -3.27 17.15
N ARG A 145 6.73 -2.18 17.20
CA ARG A 145 5.89 -1.84 18.35
C ARG A 145 4.79 -2.88 18.58
N LYS A 146 4.12 -3.34 17.52
CA LYS A 146 3.00 -4.29 17.60
C LYS A 146 3.45 -5.67 18.07
N LEU A 147 4.65 -6.09 17.68
CA LEU A 147 5.22 -7.38 18.02
C LEU A 147 6.14 -7.33 19.24
N HIS A 148 6.28 -6.17 19.88
CA HIS A 148 7.18 -5.94 21.02
C HIS A 148 8.62 -6.37 20.74
N MET A 149 9.11 -6.03 19.55
CA MET A 149 10.46 -6.37 19.10
C MET A 149 11.35 -5.14 19.14
N ASP A 150 12.60 -5.33 19.56
CA ASP A 150 13.63 -4.32 19.36
C ASP A 150 14.09 -4.28 17.90
N GLU A 151 14.75 -3.19 17.55
CA GLU A 151 15.18 -2.90 16.19
C GLU A 151 16.18 -3.93 15.64
N ILE A 152 17.11 -4.38 16.47
CA ILE A 152 18.18 -5.30 16.05
C ILE A 152 17.56 -6.66 15.72
N ASP A 153 16.72 -7.19 16.60
CA ASP A 153 16.08 -8.48 16.39
C ASP A 153 15.07 -8.45 15.24
N TYR A 154 14.33 -7.35 15.09
CA TYR A 154 13.41 -7.15 13.96
C TYR A 154 14.15 -7.21 12.61
N PHE A 155 15.19 -6.39 12.43
CA PHE A 155 15.92 -6.36 11.16
C PHE A 155 16.70 -7.65 10.90
N LYS A 156 17.20 -8.31 11.94
CA LYS A 156 17.81 -9.65 11.81
C LYS A 156 16.79 -10.69 11.33
N LEU A 157 15.56 -10.66 11.84
CA LEU A 157 14.48 -11.53 11.38
C LEU A 157 14.01 -11.19 9.97
N LYS A 158 13.91 -9.90 9.63
CA LYS A 158 13.59 -9.43 8.27
C LYS A 158 14.63 -9.90 7.24
N ARG A 159 15.92 -9.90 7.60
CA ARG A 159 17.00 -10.45 6.76
C ARG A 159 16.95 -11.97 6.64
N LYS A 160 16.62 -12.68 7.71
CA LYS A 160 16.37 -14.13 7.65
C LYS A 160 15.20 -14.46 6.72
N LEU A 161 14.09 -13.73 6.84
CA LEU A 161 12.92 -13.85 5.97
C LEU A 161 13.32 -13.71 4.49
N GLN A 162 14.11 -12.69 4.14
CA GLN A 162 14.63 -12.54 2.76
C GLN A 162 15.39 -13.78 2.28
N ASN A 163 16.29 -14.32 3.10
CA ASN A 163 17.06 -15.52 2.75
C ASN A 163 16.19 -16.78 2.64
N ASP A 164 15.19 -16.93 3.51
CA ASP A 164 14.25 -18.05 3.47
C ASP A 164 13.47 -18.04 2.15
N PHE A 165 13.01 -16.87 1.71
CA PHE A 165 12.34 -16.71 0.41
C PHE A 165 13.26 -17.01 -0.76
N PHE A 166 14.50 -16.53 -0.73
CA PHE A 166 15.47 -16.87 -1.78
C PHE A 166 15.77 -18.37 -1.85
N SER A 167 15.74 -19.07 -0.71
CA SER A 167 15.91 -20.53 -0.68
C SER A 167 14.70 -21.25 -1.27
N TYR A 168 13.48 -20.83 -0.90
CA TYR A 168 12.24 -21.39 -1.44
C TYR A 168 12.13 -21.27 -2.96
N LEU A 169 12.55 -20.13 -3.52
CA LEU A 169 12.52 -19.90 -4.97
C LEU A 169 13.57 -20.71 -5.75
N LYS A 170 14.57 -21.27 -5.07
CA LYS A 170 15.60 -22.11 -5.67
C LYS A 170 15.28 -23.61 -5.59
N SER A 171 14.28 -24.01 -4.80
CA SER A 171 13.83 -25.41 -4.68
C SER A 171 12.73 -25.72 -5.66
#